data_AF-A0A6C0DLW4-F1
#
_entry.id   AF-A0A6C0DLW4-F1
#
_cell.length_a   1.000
_cell.length_b   1.000
_cell.length_c   1.000
_cell.angle_alpha   90.00
_cell.angle_beta   90.00
_cell.angle_gamma   90.00
#
_symmetry.space_group_name_H-M   'P 1'
#
loop_
_entity.id
_entity.type
_entity.pdbx_description
1 polymer ?
#
loop_
_entity_poly.entity_id
_entity_poly.type
_entity_poly.pdbx_seq_one_letter_code
_entity_poly.pdbx_strand_id
1 'polypeptide(L)'
;MLNIFIQIILSIFLIAVMALISYSVYNKEILKGIKVSNSTRKITSIFNGIFNFDRSIIEQETQNKNDLTYLDINPSINQNGGAEYSYNFWLYFDIDNTTRTIIPKDKYNSLSLTNPSNFQYAYINLFYKGDRVLKTDATQYHTHNYECNKMTDAVKLDPVVLIKNPLVKIRNDAREIIIEYNNINYPETYNSTSMPLNCDESSMAKRNINKFGIKEIDVDKTKRLYNMITIIFQEVPPNENAINSNKANCRVYFNSTLIEDRVANVSSIENVKDSSSFKSRVMRTNSSKLRINDYRLNNSSDSIIKAEPNDTGVGGRQDAIKMADLTYFNYALNQMEINSLYKAGFNKYTAQLTEMPSDVYDTYTKGDKIDITTDERIVHPI
;
A
#
# COMPACT_ATOMS: atom_id res chain seq x y z
N MET A 1 -67.88 24.52 -17.33
CA MET A 1 -67.40 23.59 -16.29
C MET A 1 -67.30 22.22 -16.91
N LEU A 2 -66.08 21.67 -17.03
CA LEU A 2 -65.91 20.30 -17.55
C LEU A 2 -66.68 19.35 -16.61
N ASN A 3 -67.44 18.40 -17.16
CA ASN A 3 -68.24 17.47 -16.37
C ASN A 3 -67.33 16.79 -15.31
N ILE A 4 -67.73 16.79 -14.05
CA ILE A 4 -66.94 16.27 -12.91
C ILE A 4 -66.45 14.85 -13.19
N PHE A 5 -67.27 14.04 -13.85
CA PHE A 5 -66.89 12.69 -14.27
C PHE A 5 -65.71 12.66 -15.27
N ILE A 6 -65.68 13.59 -16.22
CA ILE A 6 -64.57 13.71 -17.18
C ILE A 6 -63.29 14.14 -16.44
N GLN A 7 -63.38 15.04 -15.46
CA GLN A 7 -62.21 15.47 -14.67
C GLN A 7 -61.61 14.32 -13.84
N ILE A 8 -62.45 13.46 -13.26
CA ILE A 8 -62.00 12.29 -12.50
C ILE A 8 -61.25 11.30 -13.39
N ILE A 9 -61.81 10.98 -14.57
CA ILE A 9 -61.18 10.06 -15.54
C ILE A 9 -59.83 10.62 -16.00
N LEU A 10 -59.77 11.91 -16.32
CA LEU A 10 -58.55 12.56 -16.81
C LEU A 10 -57.44 12.60 -15.73
N SER A 11 -57.83 12.77 -14.46
CA SER A 11 -56.90 12.73 -13.32
C SER A 11 -56.31 11.33 -13.10
N ILE A 12 -57.13 10.28 -13.18
CA ILE A 12 -56.66 8.89 -13.06
C ILE A 12 -55.69 8.55 -14.20
N PHE A 13 -56.01 8.97 -15.42
CA PHE A 13 -55.13 8.77 -16.57
C PHE A 13 -53.78 9.47 -16.40
N LEU A 14 -53.78 10.71 -15.88
CA LEU A 14 -52.55 11.47 -15.67
C LEU A 14 -51.66 10.85 -14.57
N ILE A 15 -52.27 10.32 -13.50
CA ILE A 15 -51.56 9.56 -12.46
C ILE A 15 -50.92 8.29 -13.06
N ALA A 16 -51.65 7.56 -13.90
CA ALA A 16 -51.14 6.36 -14.56
C ALA A 16 -49.95 6.68 -15.48
N VAL A 17 -50.02 7.77 -16.25
CA VAL A 17 -48.92 8.23 -17.10
C VAL A 17 -47.70 8.62 -16.26
N MET A 18 -47.89 9.37 -15.16
CA MET A 18 -46.80 9.74 -14.26
C MET A 18 -46.16 8.51 -13.59
N ALA A 19 -46.95 7.52 -13.19
CA ALA A 19 -46.43 6.26 -12.65
C ALA A 19 -45.60 5.50 -13.70
N LEU A 20 -46.04 5.48 -14.96
CA LEU A 20 -45.36 4.80 -16.07
C LEU A 20 -44.03 5.50 -16.41
N ILE A 21 -44.02 6.84 -16.46
CA ILE A 21 -42.80 7.63 -16.63
C ILE A 21 -41.84 7.40 -15.46
N SER A 22 -42.34 7.41 -14.22
CA SER A 22 -41.51 7.20 -13.02
C SER A 22 -40.88 5.82 -13.02
N TYR A 23 -41.65 4.78 -13.37
CA TYR A 23 -41.16 3.41 -13.51
C TYR A 23 -40.12 3.28 -14.63
N SER A 24 -40.35 3.95 -15.77
CA SER A 24 -39.42 3.94 -16.90
C SER A 24 -38.11 4.66 -16.57
N VAL A 25 -38.17 5.81 -15.90
CA VAL A 25 -36.98 6.54 -15.44
C VAL A 25 -36.23 5.74 -14.38
N TYR A 26 -36.93 5.14 -13.41
CA TYR A 26 -36.32 4.27 -12.40
C TYR A 26 -35.55 3.10 -13.04
N ASN A 27 -36.18 2.37 -13.97
CA ASN A 27 -35.52 1.28 -14.68
C ASN A 27 -34.36 1.76 -15.55
N LYS A 28 -34.48 2.92 -16.21
CA LYS A 28 -33.40 3.48 -17.04
C LYS A 28 -32.18 3.86 -16.19
N GLU A 29 -32.40 4.46 -15.02
CA GLU A 29 -31.32 4.83 -14.11
C GLU A 29 -30.71 3.59 -13.43
N ILE A 30 -31.49 2.56 -13.09
CA ILE A 30 -30.95 1.26 -12.67
C ILE A 30 -30.10 0.61 -13.76
N LEU A 31 -30.60 0.56 -15.01
CA LEU A 31 -29.88 -0.05 -16.13
C LEU A 31 -28.61 0.73 -16.50
N LYS A 32 -28.61 2.07 -16.37
CA LYS A 32 -27.41 2.88 -16.49
C LYS A 32 -26.44 2.65 -15.34
N GLY A 33 -26.93 2.51 -14.11
CA GLY A 33 -26.12 2.10 -12.95
C GLY A 33 -25.43 0.75 -13.17
N ILE A 34 -26.16 -0.22 -13.75
CA ILE A 34 -25.62 -1.54 -14.14
C ILE A 34 -24.58 -1.44 -15.27
N LYS A 35 -24.71 -0.47 -16.19
CA LYS A 35 -23.70 -0.24 -17.24
C LYS A 35 -22.44 0.49 -16.75
N VAL A 36 -22.53 1.30 -15.70
CA VAL A 36 -21.38 1.99 -15.10
C VAL A 36 -20.56 1.04 -14.19
N SER A 37 -21.15 -0.05 -13.70
CA SER A 37 -20.49 -1.00 -12.79
C SER A 37 -19.67 -2.12 -13.44
N ASN A 38 -19.55 -2.16 -14.77
CA ASN A 38 -18.60 -3.07 -15.44
C ASN A 38 -17.19 -2.48 -15.43
N SER A 39 -16.60 -2.31 -14.25
CA SER A 39 -15.16 -2.47 -14.16
C SER A 39 -14.89 -3.95 -14.46
N THR A 40 -14.39 -4.24 -15.65
CA THR A 40 -14.03 -5.63 -15.99
C THR A 40 -12.93 -6.05 -15.01
N ARG A 41 -13.13 -7.20 -14.36
CA ARG A 41 -12.11 -7.79 -13.49
C ARG A 41 -10.82 -7.93 -14.29
N LYS A 42 -9.76 -7.30 -13.80
CA LYS A 42 -8.46 -7.24 -14.43
C LYS A 42 -7.41 -7.75 -13.46
N ILE A 43 -6.56 -8.62 -13.99
CA ILE A 43 -5.41 -9.18 -13.30
C ILE A 43 -4.18 -8.60 -14.00
N THR A 44 -3.29 -8.02 -13.22
CA THR A 44 -2.04 -7.43 -13.69
C THR A 44 -0.89 -8.09 -12.93
N SER A 45 -0.07 -8.88 -13.63
CA SER A 45 1.17 -9.41 -13.05
C SER A 45 2.20 -8.30 -12.98
N ILE A 46 2.61 -7.92 -11.76
CA ILE A 46 3.67 -6.93 -11.53
C ILE A 46 5.01 -7.57 -11.92
N PHE A 47 5.21 -8.82 -11.47
CA PHE A 47 6.23 -9.71 -11.98
C PHE A 47 5.81 -11.17 -11.81
N ASN A 48 6.41 -12.05 -12.60
CA ASN A 48 6.18 -13.49 -12.57
C ASN A 48 7.54 -14.19 -12.37
N GLY A 49 7.60 -15.14 -11.45
CA GLY A 49 8.82 -15.80 -11.01
C GLY A 49 9.35 -15.30 -9.65
N ILE A 50 10.48 -15.86 -9.24
CA ILE A 50 11.20 -15.54 -8.02
C ILE A 50 12.07 -14.30 -8.24
N PHE A 51 11.76 -13.24 -7.50
CA PHE A 51 12.56 -12.04 -7.34
C PHE A 51 13.35 -12.11 -6.04
N ASN A 52 14.67 -12.04 -6.15
CA ASN A 52 15.56 -11.99 -5.00
C ASN A 52 15.83 -10.54 -4.62
N PHE A 53 15.76 -10.25 -3.32
CA PHE A 53 15.95 -8.89 -2.80
C PHE A 53 17.43 -8.48 -2.79
N ASP A 54 18.31 -9.34 -3.28
CA ASP A 54 19.68 -8.99 -3.60
C ASP A 54 19.83 -8.18 -4.90
N ARG A 55 18.75 -8.02 -5.68
CA ARG A 55 18.75 -7.24 -6.92
C ARG A 55 18.48 -5.76 -6.68
N SER A 56 18.69 -4.94 -7.70
CA SER A 56 18.38 -3.52 -7.68
C SER A 56 16.91 -3.24 -7.40
N ILE A 57 16.63 -2.02 -6.96
CA ILE A 57 15.27 -1.51 -6.76
C ILE A 57 14.54 -1.54 -8.10
N ILE A 58 13.30 -2.01 -8.09
CA ILE A 58 12.42 -1.94 -9.25
C ILE A 58 11.49 -0.76 -9.06
N GLU A 59 11.40 0.09 -10.08
CA GLU A 59 10.36 1.10 -10.20
C GLU A 59 9.51 0.80 -11.42
N GLN A 60 8.19 0.81 -11.24
CA GLN A 60 7.22 0.67 -12.32
C GLN A 60 6.32 1.90 -12.36
N GLU A 61 6.17 2.46 -13.55
CA GLU A 61 5.29 3.58 -13.78
C GLU A 61 3.82 3.14 -13.71
N THR A 62 2.93 3.96 -13.15
CA THR A 62 1.51 3.57 -12.97
C THR A 62 0.53 4.57 -13.55
N GLN A 63 1.03 5.71 -14.03
CA GLN A 63 0.23 6.78 -14.61
C GLN A 63 0.52 6.96 -16.10
N ASN A 64 1.79 7.05 -16.50
CA ASN A 64 2.17 7.32 -17.89
C ASN A 64 2.13 6.04 -18.74
N LYS A 65 1.06 5.88 -19.53
CA LYS A 65 0.86 4.73 -20.44
C LYS A 65 1.93 4.56 -21.53
N ASN A 66 2.69 5.61 -21.82
CA ASN A 66 3.72 5.58 -22.85
C ASN A 66 5.08 5.08 -22.30
N ASP A 67 5.21 4.93 -20.98
CA ASP A 67 6.42 4.39 -20.37
C ASP A 67 6.50 2.87 -20.59
N LEU A 68 7.70 2.36 -20.87
CA LEU A 68 7.93 0.92 -21.09
C LEU A 68 7.69 0.09 -19.82
N THR A 69 7.81 0.71 -18.65
CA THR A 69 7.56 0.10 -17.34
C THR A 69 6.14 0.32 -16.84
N TYR A 70 5.26 0.87 -17.70
CA TYR A 70 3.88 1.17 -17.32
C TYR A 70 3.10 -0.07 -16.90
N LEU A 71 2.50 0.03 -15.73
CA LEU A 71 1.67 -0.98 -15.13
C LEU A 71 0.29 -0.40 -14.78
N ASP A 72 -0.75 -0.96 -15.40
CA ASP A 72 -2.13 -0.58 -15.08
C ASP A 72 -2.62 -1.30 -13.81
N ILE A 73 -2.49 -0.60 -12.68
CA ILE A 73 -2.93 -1.02 -11.35
C ILE A 73 -3.97 -0.06 -10.76
N ASN A 74 -4.92 0.38 -11.58
CA ASN A 74 -6.05 1.17 -11.10
C ASN A 74 -7.04 0.29 -10.34
N PRO A 75 -7.62 0.77 -9.21
CA PRO A 75 -8.64 0.03 -8.48
C PRO A 75 -9.95 0.01 -9.27
N SER A 76 -10.77 -1.01 -9.05
CA SER A 76 -12.13 -1.03 -9.56
C SER A 76 -13.10 -0.43 -8.56
N ILE A 77 -14.33 -0.16 -9.00
CA ILE A 77 -15.42 0.30 -8.15
C ILE A 77 -16.37 -0.87 -7.95
N ASN A 78 -16.63 -1.21 -6.69
CA ASN A 78 -17.55 -2.28 -6.31
C ASN A 78 -19.01 -1.86 -6.51
N GLN A 79 -19.94 -2.79 -6.32
CA GLN A 79 -21.37 -2.54 -6.49
C GLN A 79 -21.95 -1.51 -5.52
N ASN A 80 -21.24 -1.23 -4.43
CA ASN A 80 -21.62 -0.26 -3.41
C ASN A 80 -20.99 1.12 -3.64
N GLY A 81 -20.24 1.31 -4.73
CA GLY A 81 -19.62 2.58 -5.09
C GLY A 81 -18.28 2.88 -4.42
N GLY A 82 -17.68 1.91 -3.72
CA GLY A 82 -16.36 2.03 -3.11
C GLY A 82 -15.25 1.40 -3.96
N ALA A 83 -14.02 1.91 -3.84
CA ALA A 83 -12.86 1.31 -4.49
C ALA A 83 -12.55 -0.09 -3.92
N GLU A 84 -12.15 -1.03 -4.77
CA GLU A 84 -11.64 -2.34 -4.35
C GLU A 84 -10.47 -2.82 -5.21
N TYR A 85 -9.58 -3.60 -4.61
CA TYR A 85 -8.43 -4.22 -5.24
C TYR A 85 -7.74 -5.20 -4.29
N SER A 86 -6.87 -6.07 -4.83
CA SER A 86 -6.11 -7.04 -4.06
C SER A 86 -4.68 -7.18 -4.58
N TYR A 87 -3.76 -7.53 -3.68
CA TYR A 87 -2.41 -7.97 -4.02
C TYR A 87 -2.22 -9.41 -3.55
N ASN A 88 -1.59 -10.24 -4.37
CA ASN A 88 -1.17 -11.59 -3.99
C ASN A 88 0.31 -11.76 -4.32
N PHE A 89 1.08 -12.35 -3.40
CA PHE A 89 2.47 -12.69 -3.63
C PHE A 89 2.90 -13.80 -2.68
N TRP A 90 4.02 -14.43 -3.00
CA TRP A 90 4.68 -15.41 -2.15
C TRP A 90 5.92 -14.79 -1.55
N LEU A 91 6.13 -15.01 -0.25
CA LEU A 91 7.26 -14.49 0.49
C LEU A 91 8.05 -15.63 1.09
N TYR A 92 9.34 -15.64 0.79
CA TYR A 92 10.33 -16.48 1.42
C TYR A 92 11.24 -15.62 2.26
N PHE A 93 11.55 -16.08 3.48
CA PHE A 93 12.56 -15.48 4.33
C PHE A 93 13.34 -16.56 5.08
N ASP A 94 14.61 -16.32 5.30
CA ASP A 94 15.48 -17.12 6.17
C ASP A 94 16.00 -16.24 7.30
N ILE A 95 16.03 -16.79 8.52
CA ILE A 95 16.47 -16.08 9.72
C ILE A 95 17.78 -16.68 10.19
N ASP A 96 18.72 -15.82 10.59
CA ASP A 96 19.91 -16.26 11.29
C ASP A 96 19.64 -16.87 12.65
N ASN A 97 20.16 -18.07 12.86
CA ASN A 97 20.05 -18.73 14.16
C ASN A 97 20.83 -17.97 15.23
N THR A 98 21.90 -17.25 14.86
CA THR A 98 22.73 -16.48 15.78
C THR A 98 22.13 -15.11 16.08
N THR A 99 21.82 -14.33 15.04
CA THR A 99 21.32 -12.95 15.21
C THR A 99 19.80 -12.85 15.34
N ARG A 100 19.06 -13.94 15.02
CA ARG A 100 17.59 -13.97 14.95
C ARG A 100 17.01 -12.90 14.02
N THR A 101 17.72 -12.60 12.95
CA THR A 101 17.34 -11.59 11.94
C THR A 101 17.45 -12.10 10.51
N ILE A 102 16.67 -11.51 9.60
CA ILE A 102 16.71 -11.74 8.15
C ILE A 102 17.97 -11.10 7.57
N ILE A 103 18.14 -9.80 7.82
CA ILE A 103 19.34 -9.05 7.47
C ILE A 103 20.19 -8.96 8.74
N PRO A 104 21.50 -9.26 8.72
CA PRO A 104 22.39 -9.09 9.86
C PRO A 104 22.85 -7.63 10.05
N LYS A 105 23.25 -7.28 11.28
CA LYS A 105 23.57 -5.90 11.72
C LYS A 105 24.65 -5.24 10.88
N ASP A 106 25.64 -6.01 10.43
CA ASP A 106 26.80 -5.49 9.69
C ASP A 106 26.40 -5.00 8.29
N LYS A 107 25.32 -5.54 7.72
CA LYS A 107 24.69 -5.03 6.48
C LYS A 107 23.71 -3.89 6.75
N TYR A 108 23.37 -3.63 8.01
CA TYR A 108 22.43 -2.58 8.41
C TYR A 108 23.11 -1.26 8.80
N ASN A 109 24.32 -1.33 9.36
CA ASN A 109 25.06 -0.15 9.81
C ASN A 109 25.40 0.83 8.67
N SER A 110 25.36 0.39 7.40
CA SER A 110 25.49 1.26 6.22
C SER A 110 24.25 2.13 5.92
N LEU A 111 23.16 2.00 6.69
CA LEU A 111 21.87 2.69 6.47
C LEU A 111 21.67 3.91 7.38
N SER A 112 22.71 4.31 8.12
CA SER A 112 22.69 5.49 8.99
C SER A 112 21.49 5.53 9.95
N LEU A 113 20.99 4.37 10.38
CA LEU A 113 19.96 4.25 11.42
C LEU A 113 20.64 4.27 12.77
N THR A 114 20.62 5.44 13.39
CA THR A 114 21.25 5.71 14.69
C THR A 114 20.42 5.12 15.83
N ASN A 115 20.36 3.78 15.93
CA ASN A 115 20.20 3.08 17.21
C ASN A 115 20.47 1.55 17.06
N PRO A 116 21.69 1.07 17.37
CA PRO A 116 22.09 -0.33 17.18
C PRO A 116 21.50 -1.32 18.19
N SER A 117 20.65 -0.88 19.13
CA SER A 117 20.11 -1.70 20.23
C SER A 117 18.89 -2.54 19.85
N ASN A 118 18.16 -2.18 18.78
CA ASN A 118 16.87 -2.79 18.42
C ASN A 118 16.78 -3.19 16.94
N PHE A 119 17.91 -3.53 16.31
CA PHE A 119 17.97 -3.89 14.89
C PHE A 119 17.10 -5.12 14.53
N GLN A 120 16.84 -6.01 15.48
CA GLN A 120 15.89 -7.10 15.31
C GLN A 120 14.45 -6.61 14.98
N TYR A 121 14.09 -5.43 15.45
CA TYR A 121 12.76 -4.85 15.30
C TYR A 121 12.66 -3.83 14.15
N ALA A 122 13.73 -3.67 13.37
CA ALA A 122 13.73 -2.91 12.13
C ALA A 122 12.70 -3.45 11.13
N TYR A 123 12.22 -2.62 10.21
CA TYR A 123 11.37 -3.05 9.11
C TYR A 123 12.10 -2.97 7.77
N ILE A 124 11.88 -4.00 6.96
CA ILE A 124 12.35 -4.10 5.58
C ILE A 124 11.15 -3.86 4.68
N ASN A 125 11.23 -2.85 3.82
CA ASN A 125 10.18 -2.56 2.85
C ASN A 125 10.18 -3.63 1.76
N LEU A 126 9.03 -4.28 1.56
CA LEU A 126 8.84 -5.26 0.50
C LEU A 126 8.52 -4.57 -0.82
N PHE A 127 7.41 -3.83 -0.81
CA PHE A 127 6.99 -2.97 -1.91
C PHE A 127 6.05 -1.89 -1.41
N TYR A 128 5.96 -0.80 -2.15
CA TYR A 128 4.97 0.24 -1.91
C TYR A 128 4.63 1.01 -3.17
N LYS A 129 3.41 1.53 -3.26
CA LYS A 129 3.00 2.48 -4.29
C LYS A 129 2.94 3.88 -3.68
N GLY A 130 3.95 4.69 -3.95
CA GLY A 130 4.26 5.85 -3.12
C GLY A 130 5.28 6.77 -3.74
N ASP A 131 5.45 7.96 -3.20
CA ASP A 131 6.62 8.80 -3.50
C ASP A 131 7.73 8.54 -2.49
N ARG A 132 8.98 8.65 -2.94
CA ARG A 132 10.20 8.62 -2.11
C ARG A 132 10.38 9.88 -1.25
N VAL A 133 9.29 10.46 -0.77
CA VAL A 133 9.37 11.60 0.15
C VAL A 133 9.65 11.04 1.55
N LEU A 134 10.93 10.76 1.80
CA LEU A 134 11.45 10.47 3.13
C LEU A 134 11.59 11.79 3.88
N LYS A 135 10.66 12.11 4.78
CA LYS A 135 10.89 13.23 5.69
C LYS A 135 11.78 12.75 6.85
N THR A 136 13.04 13.15 6.81
CA THR A 136 13.93 13.12 7.99
C THR A 136 13.56 14.22 8.98
N ASP A 137 12.94 15.30 8.50
CA ASP A 137 12.50 16.42 9.32
C ASP A 137 10.98 16.46 9.43
N ALA A 138 10.55 16.34 10.67
CA ALA A 138 9.16 16.31 11.06
C ALA A 138 8.46 17.64 10.77
N THR A 139 7.59 17.61 9.77
CA THR A 139 6.40 18.46 9.80
C THR A 139 5.23 17.57 10.19
N GLN A 140 5.07 17.43 11.51
CA GLN A 140 3.81 17.26 12.25
C GLN A 140 2.70 16.41 11.59
N TYR A 141 2.79 15.10 11.79
CA TYR A 141 1.58 14.29 11.98
C TYR A 141 1.63 13.71 13.39
N HIS A 142 1.21 14.51 14.37
CA HIS A 142 1.11 14.02 15.73
C HIS A 142 -0.18 13.21 15.91
N THR A 143 -0.12 11.91 15.65
CA THR A 143 -1.13 10.98 16.14
C THR A 143 -0.84 10.68 17.60
N HIS A 144 -0.99 11.70 18.46
CA HIS A 144 -0.74 11.57 19.90
C HIS A 144 -1.49 10.34 20.39
N ASN A 145 -0.74 9.40 20.98
CA ASN A 145 -1.24 8.19 21.62
C ASN A 145 -1.66 7.03 20.69
N TYR A 146 -1.50 7.03 19.37
CA TYR A 146 -1.89 5.83 18.57
C TYR A 146 -0.78 5.25 17.72
N GLU A 147 0.25 6.04 17.48
CA GLU A 147 1.54 5.61 16.97
C GLU A 147 2.60 6.46 17.66
N CYS A 148 3.59 5.80 18.25
CA CYS A 148 4.61 6.48 19.03
C CYS A 148 5.76 6.89 18.13
N ASN A 149 5.52 7.84 17.23
CA ASN A 149 6.55 8.56 16.50
C ASN A 149 6.94 9.82 17.30
N LYS A 150 7.51 9.65 18.49
CA LYS A 150 7.99 10.80 19.28
C LYS A 150 9.31 11.30 18.71
N MET A 151 9.32 12.56 18.29
CA MET A 151 10.53 13.37 18.17
C MET A 151 11.03 13.70 19.57
N THR A 152 12.12 13.07 19.99
CA THR A 152 13.08 13.75 20.85
C THR A 152 14.39 13.75 20.10
N ASP A 153 15.11 14.87 20.14
CA ASP A 153 16.23 15.25 19.24
C ASP A 153 17.43 14.28 19.18
N ALA A 154 17.37 13.15 19.90
CA ALA A 154 18.39 12.11 19.92
C ALA A 154 18.02 10.84 19.11
N VAL A 155 16.80 10.72 18.58
CA VAL A 155 16.33 9.52 17.86
C VAL A 155 15.89 9.92 16.45
N LYS A 156 16.82 9.86 15.48
CA LYS A 156 16.44 9.89 14.06
C LYS A 156 15.51 8.72 13.79
N LEU A 157 14.28 9.02 13.38
CA LEU A 157 13.22 8.07 13.07
C LEU A 157 13.67 7.09 11.97
N ASP A 158 13.08 5.89 11.99
CA ASP A 158 12.99 5.07 10.78
C ASP A 158 12.31 5.93 9.70
N PRO A 159 12.86 5.97 8.48
CA PRO A 159 12.31 6.77 7.40
C PRO A 159 10.87 6.34 7.11
N VAL A 160 9.96 7.29 7.23
CA VAL A 160 8.52 7.07 7.01
C VAL A 160 8.17 7.39 5.57
N VAL A 161 7.58 6.42 4.87
CA VAL A 161 6.94 6.68 3.58
C VAL A 161 5.59 7.34 3.84
N LEU A 162 5.50 8.63 3.52
CA LEU A 162 4.31 9.44 3.79
C LEU A 162 3.17 9.15 2.82
N ILE A 163 3.50 9.02 1.53
CA ILE A 163 2.53 8.79 0.46
C ILE A 163 2.64 7.31 0.07
N LYS A 164 1.61 6.53 0.39
CA LYS A 164 1.58 5.07 0.26
C LYS A 164 0.16 4.56 0.03
N ASN A 165 -0.02 3.70 -0.97
CA ASN A 165 -1.20 2.85 -1.08
C ASN A 165 -0.98 1.63 -2.00
N PRO A 166 -0.52 0.48 -1.48
CA PRO A 166 -0.12 0.20 -0.11
C PRO A 166 1.37 0.44 0.13
N LEU A 167 1.81 0.32 1.39
CA LEU A 167 3.17 0.00 1.81
C LEU A 167 3.12 -1.33 2.55
N VAL A 168 3.92 -2.29 2.12
CA VAL A 168 4.05 -3.60 2.77
C VAL A 168 5.49 -3.75 3.24
N LYS A 169 5.66 -4.08 4.53
CA LYS A 169 6.98 -4.24 5.16
C LYS A 169 6.99 -5.41 6.11
N ILE A 170 8.14 -6.06 6.25
CA ILE A 170 8.36 -7.17 7.18
C ILE A 170 9.33 -6.74 8.28
N ARG A 171 9.08 -7.16 9.52
CA ARG A 171 10.02 -6.94 10.61
C ARG A 171 11.23 -7.84 10.43
N ASN A 172 12.40 -7.37 10.80
CA ASN A 172 13.66 -8.05 10.53
C ASN A 172 13.80 -9.40 11.27
N ASP A 173 12.99 -9.67 12.30
CA ASP A 173 12.86 -10.99 12.93
C ASP A 173 11.79 -11.90 12.30
N ALA A 174 11.20 -11.48 11.18
CA ALA A 174 10.10 -12.12 10.45
C ALA A 174 8.84 -12.45 11.26
N ARG A 175 8.69 -11.90 12.47
CA ARG A 175 7.53 -12.18 13.33
C ARG A 175 6.32 -11.33 12.99
N GLU A 176 6.48 -10.35 12.11
CA GLU A 176 5.44 -9.37 11.82
C GLU A 176 5.57 -8.87 10.38
N ILE A 177 4.43 -8.84 9.67
CA ILE A 177 4.30 -8.14 8.39
C ILE A 177 3.28 -7.03 8.62
N ILE A 178 3.61 -5.81 8.22
CA ILE A 178 2.77 -4.64 8.38
C ILE A 178 2.33 -4.13 7.01
N ILE A 179 1.07 -3.72 6.95
CA ILE A 179 0.43 -3.15 5.79
C ILE A 179 -0.08 -1.76 6.17
N GLU A 180 0.35 -0.76 5.43
CA GLU A 180 -0.04 0.63 5.62
C GLU A 180 -0.59 1.22 4.33
N TYR A 181 -1.56 2.12 4.47
CA TYR A 181 -2.11 2.87 3.35
C TYR A 181 -2.61 4.20 3.88
N ASN A 182 -2.59 5.21 3.00
CA ASN A 182 -3.14 6.51 3.31
C ASN A 182 -4.66 6.52 3.15
N ASN A 183 -5.29 7.35 3.97
CA ASN A 183 -6.64 7.83 3.77
C ASN A 183 -6.56 9.22 3.09
N ILE A 184 -7.64 9.67 2.45
CA ILE A 184 -7.78 11.04 1.92
C ILE A 184 -7.42 12.09 2.98
N ASN A 185 -7.81 11.86 4.23
CA ASN A 185 -7.64 12.85 5.30
C ASN A 185 -6.31 12.74 6.06
N TYR A 186 -5.74 11.54 6.18
CA TYR A 186 -4.55 11.29 6.99
C TYR A 186 -3.58 10.33 6.30
N PRO A 187 -2.27 10.53 6.46
CA PRO A 187 -1.26 9.63 5.92
C PRO A 187 -1.22 8.27 6.63
N GLU A 188 -1.79 8.17 7.84
CA GLU A 188 -1.83 6.92 8.60
C GLU A 188 -3.26 6.46 8.83
N THR A 189 -3.43 5.15 8.79
CA THR A 189 -4.69 4.47 9.07
C THR A 189 -4.43 3.37 10.10
N TYR A 190 -5.33 3.23 11.08
CA TYR A 190 -5.22 2.24 12.13
C TYR A 190 -6.39 1.27 12.13
N ASN A 191 -6.22 0.15 12.83
CA ASN A 191 -7.28 -0.82 13.05
C ASN A 191 -8.43 -0.22 13.88
N SER A 192 -9.68 -0.61 13.64
CA SER A 192 -10.84 -0.21 14.44
C SER A 192 -10.74 -0.53 15.92
N THR A 193 -10.00 -1.57 16.29
CA THR A 193 -9.74 -1.95 17.68
C THR A 193 -8.53 -1.24 18.29
N SER A 194 -8.05 -0.16 17.69
CA SER A 194 -6.86 0.55 18.15
C SER A 194 -7.01 1.11 19.57
N MET A 195 -5.95 0.97 20.35
CA MET A 195 -5.88 1.46 21.72
C MET A 195 -4.87 2.61 21.86
N PRO A 196 -5.09 3.57 22.78
CA PRO A 196 -4.07 4.53 23.13
C PRO A 196 -2.78 3.85 23.62
N LEU A 197 -1.64 4.27 23.10
CA LEU A 197 -0.30 3.81 23.38
C LEU A 197 0.40 4.79 24.31
N ASN A 198 1.06 4.25 25.33
CA ASN A 198 2.02 5.00 26.12
C ASN A 198 3.35 5.08 25.36
N CYS A 199 3.61 6.23 24.76
CA CYS A 199 4.79 6.46 23.94
C CYS A 199 6.08 6.72 24.71
N ASP A 200 6.04 6.62 26.03
CA ASP A 200 7.23 6.66 26.88
C ASP A 200 7.88 5.26 27.02
N GLU A 201 7.18 4.19 26.62
CA GLU A 201 7.72 2.83 26.60
C GLU A 201 8.29 2.48 25.21
N SER A 202 9.59 2.28 25.14
CA SER A 202 10.42 2.23 23.93
C SER A 202 10.32 0.96 23.06
N SER A 203 9.24 0.16 23.14
CA SER A 203 9.14 -1.08 22.36
C SER A 203 8.50 -0.87 20.99
N MET A 204 9.25 -1.13 19.93
CA MET A 204 8.77 -1.05 18.53
C MET A 204 7.53 -1.91 18.26
N ALA A 205 7.43 -3.08 18.89
CA ALA A 205 6.25 -3.94 18.79
C ALA A 205 4.99 -3.28 19.36
N LYS A 206 5.12 -2.48 20.43
CA LYS A 206 4.02 -1.68 20.97
C LYS A 206 3.65 -0.52 20.04
N ARG A 207 4.60 0.05 19.29
CA ARG A 207 4.35 1.15 18.33
C ARG A 207 3.42 0.75 17.20
N ASN A 208 3.47 -0.51 16.78
CA ASN A 208 2.77 -1.04 15.60
C ASN A 208 1.56 -1.92 15.92
N ILE A 209 1.18 -2.04 17.20
CA ILE A 209 0.04 -2.87 17.62
C ILE A 209 -1.28 -2.44 16.98
N ASN A 210 -1.41 -1.15 16.64
CA ASN A 210 -2.59 -0.56 16.01
C ASN A 210 -2.55 -0.62 14.46
N LYS A 211 -1.44 -1.06 13.85
CA LYS A 211 -1.28 -1.17 12.40
C LYS A 211 -1.81 -2.50 11.88
N PHE A 212 -2.33 -2.49 10.65
CA PHE A 212 -2.76 -3.70 9.95
C PHE A 212 -1.56 -4.59 9.58
N GLY A 213 -1.82 -5.88 9.47
CA GLY A 213 -0.90 -6.90 8.99
C GLY A 213 -0.94 -8.19 9.81
N ILE A 214 0.02 -9.06 9.53
CA ILE A 214 0.15 -10.35 10.18
C ILE A 214 1.05 -10.17 11.40
N LYS A 215 0.49 -10.37 12.60
CA LYS A 215 1.24 -10.31 13.86
C LYS A 215 1.56 -11.72 14.35
N GLU A 216 2.63 -11.86 15.13
CA GLU A 216 3.00 -13.11 15.81
C GLU A 216 3.21 -14.31 14.88
N ILE A 217 3.89 -14.09 13.76
CA ILE A 217 4.24 -15.17 12.83
C ILE A 217 5.10 -16.22 13.55
N ASP A 218 4.69 -17.48 13.44
CA ASP A 218 5.48 -18.63 13.90
C ASP A 218 6.66 -18.86 12.94
N VAL A 219 7.75 -18.16 13.24
CA VAL A 219 9.00 -18.20 12.47
C VAL A 219 9.53 -19.62 12.29
N ASP A 220 9.41 -20.48 13.31
CA ASP A 220 10.01 -21.81 13.24
C ASP A 220 9.28 -22.72 12.24
N LYS A 221 7.99 -22.47 12.02
CA LYS A 221 7.19 -23.17 11.00
C LYS A 221 7.24 -22.51 9.62
N THR A 222 7.64 -21.25 9.52
CA THR A 222 7.50 -20.45 8.28
C THR A 222 8.83 -20.07 7.63
N LYS A 223 9.94 -20.05 8.38
CA LYS A 223 11.27 -19.77 7.83
C LYS A 223 11.67 -20.81 6.79
N ARG A 224 12.40 -20.37 5.77
CA ARG A 224 12.86 -21.19 4.64
C ARG A 224 11.75 -21.84 3.82
N LEU A 225 10.52 -21.36 3.96
CA LEU A 225 9.37 -21.77 3.16
C LEU A 225 8.80 -20.55 2.44
N TYR A 226 8.18 -20.79 1.29
CA TYR A 226 7.39 -19.77 0.61
C TYR A 226 5.99 -19.72 1.25
N ASN A 227 5.65 -18.56 1.79
CA ASN A 227 4.36 -18.31 2.39
C ASN A 227 3.56 -17.36 1.49
N MET A 228 2.33 -17.74 1.14
CA MET A 228 1.46 -16.90 0.33
C MET A 228 0.82 -15.82 1.21
N ILE A 229 0.88 -14.57 0.76
CA ILE A 229 0.24 -13.43 1.39
C ILE A 229 -0.73 -12.82 0.38
N THR A 230 -1.99 -12.70 0.80
CA THR A 230 -3.00 -11.98 0.01
C THR A 230 -3.54 -10.83 0.83
N ILE A 231 -3.53 -9.64 0.24
CA ILE A 231 -4.00 -8.41 0.86
C ILE A 231 -5.17 -7.91 0.02
N ILE A 232 -6.30 -7.66 0.66
CA ILE A 232 -7.53 -7.20 0.01
C ILE A 232 -7.94 -5.88 0.62
N PHE A 233 -8.18 -4.91 -0.24
CA PHE A 233 -8.63 -3.58 0.09
C PHE A 233 -10.03 -3.37 -0.49
N GLN A 234 -10.97 -2.98 0.36
CA GLN A 234 -12.35 -2.72 -0.04
C GLN A 234 -12.92 -1.51 0.70
N GLU A 235 -13.44 -0.54 -0.02
CA GLU A 235 -14.27 0.51 0.54
C GLU A 235 -15.74 0.11 0.47
N VAL A 236 -16.52 0.43 1.50
CA VAL A 236 -17.96 0.15 1.55
C VAL A 236 -18.26 -1.33 1.22
N PRO A 237 -17.74 -2.29 2.02
CA PRO A 237 -17.90 -3.71 1.74
C PRO A 237 -19.40 -4.10 1.67
N PRO A 238 -19.76 -5.15 0.90
CA PRO A 238 -21.14 -5.53 0.59
C PRO A 238 -22.04 -5.79 1.80
N ASN A 239 -21.45 -6.14 2.94
CA ASN A 239 -22.16 -6.53 4.15
C ASN A 239 -22.32 -5.39 5.18
N GLU A 240 -21.90 -4.16 4.86
CA GLU A 240 -22.07 -3.00 5.76
C GLU A 240 -23.21 -2.09 5.31
N ASN A 241 -23.96 -1.55 6.29
CA ASN A 241 -25.06 -0.62 6.06
C ASN A 241 -24.58 0.62 5.27
N ALA A 242 -25.40 1.11 4.33
CA ALA A 242 -25.12 2.31 3.52
C ALA A 242 -24.82 3.58 4.34
N ILE A 243 -25.25 3.61 5.61
CA ILE A 243 -25.02 4.69 6.58
C ILE A 243 -23.56 4.68 7.10
N ASN A 244 -22.84 3.56 6.97
CA ASN A 244 -21.40 3.43 7.20
C ASN A 244 -20.56 3.65 5.93
N SER A 245 -21.13 4.32 4.91
CA SER A 245 -20.35 4.85 3.79
C SER A 245 -19.19 5.66 4.33
N ASN A 246 -17.99 5.50 3.76
CA ASN A 246 -16.72 6.03 4.24
C ASN A 246 -15.91 5.17 5.22
N LYS A 247 -16.08 3.85 5.25
CA LYS A 247 -15.13 2.93 5.91
C LYS A 247 -14.37 2.10 4.88
N ALA A 248 -13.05 2.03 5.05
CA ALA A 248 -12.16 1.15 4.29
C ALA A 248 -11.92 -0.13 5.11
N ASN A 249 -12.06 -1.30 4.48
CA ASN A 249 -11.73 -2.59 5.07
C ASN A 249 -10.41 -3.10 4.47
N CYS A 250 -9.56 -3.66 5.34
CA CYS A 250 -8.32 -4.35 4.96
C CYS A 250 -8.39 -5.79 5.47
N ARG A 251 -8.40 -6.74 4.54
CA ARG A 251 -8.31 -8.17 4.85
C ARG A 251 -6.95 -8.72 4.46
N VAL A 252 -6.39 -9.55 5.33
CA VAL A 252 -5.06 -10.14 5.13
C VAL A 252 -5.15 -11.64 5.34
N TYR A 253 -4.68 -12.37 4.34
CA TYR A 253 -4.59 -13.81 4.32
C TYR A 253 -3.14 -14.26 4.38
N PHE A 254 -2.88 -15.30 5.14
CA PHE A 254 -1.59 -15.97 5.23
C PHE A 254 -1.78 -17.46 4.94
N ASN A 255 -1.13 -17.98 3.90
CA ASN A 255 -1.28 -19.35 3.43
C ASN A 255 -2.76 -19.78 3.28
N SER A 256 -3.57 -18.88 2.69
CA SER A 256 -5.01 -19.04 2.47
C SER A 256 -5.91 -18.93 3.72
N THR A 257 -5.34 -18.77 4.92
CA THR A 257 -6.09 -18.54 6.15
C THR A 257 -6.28 -17.05 6.39
N LEU A 258 -7.50 -16.63 6.71
CA LEU A 258 -7.79 -15.25 7.11
C LEU A 258 -7.13 -14.98 8.47
N ILE A 259 -6.22 -14.01 8.52
CA ILE A 259 -5.54 -13.59 9.76
C ILE A 259 -6.16 -12.30 10.28
N GLU A 260 -6.41 -11.35 9.38
CA GLU A 260 -6.97 -10.05 9.75
C GLU A 260 -8.14 -9.68 8.82
N ASP A 261 -9.24 -9.24 9.42
CA ASP A 261 -10.40 -8.63 8.75
C ASP A 261 -10.85 -7.47 9.63
N ARG A 262 -10.34 -6.27 9.31
CA ARG A 262 -10.44 -5.11 10.19
C ARG A 262 -10.65 -3.86 9.38
N VAL A 263 -11.53 -3.03 9.92
CA VAL A 263 -11.92 -1.76 9.33
C VAL A 263 -10.98 -0.65 9.77
N ALA A 264 -10.65 0.24 8.84
CA ALA A 264 -9.97 1.51 9.06
C ALA A 264 -10.64 2.36 10.14
N ASN A 265 -9.84 2.80 11.10
CA ASN A 265 -10.24 3.79 12.08
C ASN A 265 -9.25 4.95 12.15
N VAL A 266 -9.83 6.14 12.04
CA VAL A 266 -9.16 7.43 12.17
C VAL A 266 -9.79 8.29 13.27
N SER A 267 -10.90 7.86 13.88
CA SER A 267 -11.55 8.63 14.97
C SER A 267 -10.66 8.75 16.21
N SER A 268 -9.66 7.89 16.34
CA SER A 268 -8.63 7.94 17.37
C SER A 268 -7.60 9.06 17.16
N ILE A 269 -7.30 9.42 15.90
CA ILE A 269 -6.42 10.54 15.54
C ILE A 269 -7.14 11.87 15.73
N GLU A 270 -8.44 11.84 15.52
CA GLU A 270 -9.35 12.95 15.69
C GLU A 270 -9.59 13.18 17.19
N ASN A 271 -8.81 14.07 17.82
CA ASN A 271 -9.17 14.69 19.11
C ASN A 271 -10.42 15.58 18.97
N VAL A 272 -11.48 15.07 18.35
CA VAL A 272 -12.65 15.84 17.94
C VAL A 272 -13.76 15.53 18.93
N LYS A 273 -13.92 16.46 19.88
CA LYS A 273 -15.08 16.55 20.79
C LYS A 273 -16.40 16.84 20.06
N ASP A 274 -16.36 16.92 18.72
CA ASP A 274 -17.47 17.36 17.88
C ASP A 274 -18.04 16.18 17.09
N SER A 275 -19.14 15.62 17.59
CA SER A 275 -19.88 14.51 16.98
C SER A 275 -20.53 14.87 15.63
N SER A 276 -20.33 16.09 15.15
CA SER A 276 -20.97 16.67 13.97
C SER A 276 -20.14 16.58 12.68
N SER A 277 -18.83 16.29 12.73
CA SER A 277 -18.00 16.20 11.52
C SER A 277 -17.85 14.76 11.02
N PHE A 278 -18.62 14.37 10.00
CA PHE A 278 -18.35 13.14 9.25
C PHE A 278 -17.05 13.30 8.46
N LYS A 279 -16.03 12.51 8.80
CA LYS A 279 -14.75 12.51 8.07
C LYS A 279 -14.57 11.19 7.32
N SER A 280 -14.21 11.32 6.05
CA SER A 280 -14.06 10.18 5.15
C SER A 280 -12.92 9.26 5.58
N ARG A 281 -13.14 7.94 5.50
CA ARG A 281 -12.10 6.90 5.66
C ARG A 281 -11.78 6.13 4.39
N VAL A 282 -12.08 6.77 3.27
CA VAL A 282 -11.78 6.33 1.91
C VAL A 282 -10.26 6.30 1.72
N MET A 283 -9.78 5.25 1.06
CA MET A 283 -8.38 5.07 0.73
C MET A 283 -7.96 6.15 -0.26
N ARG A 284 -6.79 6.75 -0.02
CA ARG A 284 -6.24 7.70 -0.97
C ARG A 284 -5.68 6.93 -2.16
N THR A 285 -6.22 7.16 -3.34
CA THR A 285 -5.57 6.70 -4.58
C THR A 285 -4.30 7.52 -4.77
N ASN A 286 -3.18 6.81 -4.97
CA ASN A 286 -1.91 7.44 -5.27
C ASN A 286 -1.57 7.24 -6.75
N SER A 287 -1.08 8.26 -7.44
CA SER A 287 -0.62 8.18 -8.83
C SER A 287 0.88 7.93 -8.96
N SER A 288 1.61 7.82 -7.85
CA SER A 288 3.05 7.54 -7.87
C SER A 288 3.42 6.16 -8.42
N LYS A 289 4.70 6.00 -8.73
CA LYS A 289 5.33 4.72 -9.11
C LYS A 289 5.14 3.64 -8.05
N LEU A 290 5.07 2.39 -8.51
CA LEU A 290 5.20 1.20 -7.66
C LEU A 290 6.70 0.89 -7.50
N ARG A 291 7.14 0.71 -6.26
CA ARG A 291 8.53 0.40 -5.93
C ARG A 291 8.64 -0.92 -5.19
N ILE A 292 9.62 -1.74 -5.55
CA ILE A 292 9.87 -3.06 -4.96
C ILE A 292 11.32 -3.11 -4.49
N ASN A 293 11.55 -3.66 -3.31
CA ASN A 293 12.87 -3.74 -2.67
C ASN A 293 13.54 -2.36 -2.53
N ASP A 294 12.75 -1.32 -2.27
CA ASP A 294 13.27 0.01 -2.02
C ASP A 294 13.77 0.14 -0.58
N TYR A 295 14.96 -0.41 -0.39
CA TYR A 295 15.69 -0.44 0.87
C TYR A 295 16.66 0.74 1.02
N ARG A 296 16.77 1.63 0.02
CA ARG A 296 17.70 2.78 0.03
C ARG A 296 17.19 3.85 0.98
N LEU A 297 17.48 3.62 2.26
CA LEU A 297 17.22 4.51 3.36
C LEU A 297 18.57 5.10 3.79
N ASN A 298 18.88 6.25 3.19
CA ASN A 298 20.00 7.16 3.44
C ASN A 298 21.38 6.81 2.84
N ASN A 299 21.71 7.59 1.81
CA ASN A 299 23.02 8.01 1.32
C ASN A 299 23.90 7.04 0.51
N SER A 300 23.94 7.31 -0.79
CA SER A 300 25.16 7.48 -1.61
C SER A 300 26.32 6.52 -1.34
N SER A 301 26.20 5.28 -1.80
CA SER A 301 27.23 4.60 -2.60
C SER A 301 26.64 3.30 -3.15
N ASP A 302 26.99 3.03 -4.39
CA ASP A 302 26.25 2.21 -5.33
C ASP A 302 26.44 0.68 -5.14
N SER A 303 26.57 0.20 -3.90
CA SER A 303 27.19 -1.13 -3.69
C SER A 303 26.70 -1.92 -2.49
N ILE A 304 25.42 -1.82 -2.07
CA ILE A 304 24.96 -2.66 -0.94
C ILE A 304 24.48 -4.04 -1.40
N ILE A 305 24.17 -4.22 -2.69
CA ILE A 305 23.97 -5.57 -3.22
C ILE A 305 24.55 -5.76 -4.64
N LYS A 306 25.85 -5.57 -4.75
CA LYS A 306 26.65 -6.38 -5.68
C LYS A 306 27.59 -7.18 -4.81
N ALA A 307 27.09 -8.28 -4.25
CA ALA A 307 28.01 -9.31 -3.82
C ALA A 307 28.59 -9.88 -5.11
N GLU A 308 29.82 -9.51 -5.44
CA GLU A 308 30.59 -10.28 -6.42
C GLU A 308 30.55 -11.77 -5.99
N PRO A 309 30.48 -12.70 -6.96
CA PRO A 309 30.44 -14.12 -6.68
C PRO A 309 31.82 -14.59 -6.23
N ASN A 310 32.26 -14.18 -5.04
CA ASN A 310 33.45 -14.74 -4.41
C ASN A 310 33.03 -16.03 -3.70
N ASP A 311 33.08 -17.07 -4.52
CA ASP A 311 33.12 -18.48 -4.16
C ASP A 311 34.33 -18.76 -3.25
N THR A 312 34.20 -18.43 -1.97
CA THR A 312 35.11 -18.92 -0.93
C THR A 312 34.32 -19.31 0.31
N GLY A 313 33.66 -20.47 0.26
CA GLY A 313 33.63 -21.46 1.34
C GLY A 313 33.16 -21.10 2.76
N VAL A 314 32.69 -19.88 3.02
CA VAL A 314 32.22 -19.44 4.36
C VAL A 314 30.88 -18.71 4.21
N GLY A 315 29.81 -19.49 4.07
CA GLY A 315 28.45 -19.17 4.53
C GLY A 315 27.85 -17.80 4.17
N GLY A 316 28.17 -17.21 3.02
CA GLY A 316 27.57 -15.96 2.56
C GLY A 316 26.09 -16.14 2.20
N ARG A 317 25.18 -15.78 3.12
CA ARG A 317 23.73 -15.79 2.88
C ARG A 317 23.34 -14.71 1.88
N GLN A 318 23.36 -15.04 0.59
CA GLN A 318 22.91 -14.20 -0.52
C GLN A 318 21.38 -14.21 -0.73
N ASP A 319 20.63 -14.97 0.07
CA ASP A 319 19.25 -15.37 -0.25
C ASP A 319 18.24 -15.19 0.90
N ALA A 320 18.46 -14.23 1.80
CA ALA A 320 17.70 -14.14 3.05
C ALA A 320 16.23 -13.76 2.87
N ILE A 321 15.86 -13.08 1.78
CA ILE A 321 14.47 -12.71 1.49
C ILE A 321 14.20 -12.72 -0.01
N LYS A 322 13.11 -13.38 -0.41
CA LYS A 322 12.69 -13.51 -1.81
C LYS A 322 11.18 -13.34 -1.90
N MET A 323 10.72 -12.79 -3.01
CA MET A 323 9.30 -12.67 -3.31
C MET A 323 9.01 -13.34 -4.65
N ALA A 324 7.87 -14.02 -4.78
CA ALA A 324 7.46 -14.62 -6.04
C ALA A 324 6.04 -14.21 -6.43
N ASP A 325 5.80 -14.09 -7.74
CA ASP A 325 4.50 -13.86 -8.38
C ASP A 325 3.68 -12.72 -7.77
N LEU A 326 4.27 -11.53 -7.63
CA LEU A 326 3.53 -10.36 -7.20
C LEU A 326 2.49 -10.00 -8.26
N THR A 327 1.22 -10.14 -7.89
CA THR A 327 0.07 -9.99 -8.78
C THR A 327 -0.93 -9.03 -8.17
N TYR A 328 -1.37 -8.07 -8.98
CA TYR A 328 -2.43 -7.13 -8.66
C TYR A 328 -3.75 -7.57 -9.28
N PHE A 329 -4.82 -7.48 -8.50
CA PHE A 329 -6.19 -7.69 -8.93
C PHE A 329 -6.91 -6.37 -8.74
N ASN A 330 -7.52 -5.83 -9.77
CA ASN A 330 -8.30 -4.60 -9.61
C ASN A 330 -9.60 -4.82 -8.82
N TYR A 331 -9.89 -6.03 -8.33
CA TYR A 331 -11.10 -6.40 -7.62
C TYR A 331 -10.75 -7.09 -6.30
N ALA A 332 -11.74 -7.26 -5.43
CA ALA A 332 -11.56 -7.99 -4.19
C ALA A 332 -11.61 -9.51 -4.40
N LEU A 333 -10.51 -10.20 -4.09
CA LEU A 333 -10.46 -11.66 -4.14
C LEU A 333 -11.38 -12.26 -3.07
N ASN A 334 -12.12 -13.31 -3.46
CA ASN A 334 -12.88 -14.11 -2.51
C ASN A 334 -12.08 -15.33 -2.02
N GLN A 335 -12.56 -15.98 -0.95
CA GLN A 335 -11.88 -17.13 -0.35
C GLN A 335 -11.59 -18.27 -1.32
N MET A 336 -12.50 -18.55 -2.28
CA MET A 336 -12.32 -19.64 -3.24
C MET A 336 -11.19 -19.31 -4.23
N GLU A 337 -11.10 -18.06 -4.68
CA GLU A 337 -10.02 -17.58 -5.53
C GLU A 337 -8.68 -17.64 -4.78
N ILE A 338 -8.63 -17.20 -3.52
CA ILE A 338 -7.42 -17.27 -2.67
C ILE A 338 -6.97 -18.73 -2.47
N ASN A 339 -7.90 -19.63 -2.16
CA ASN A 339 -7.60 -21.06 -2.05
C ASN A 339 -7.08 -21.64 -3.38
N SER A 340 -7.56 -21.14 -4.51
CA SER A 340 -7.13 -21.59 -5.83
C SER A 340 -5.71 -21.10 -6.14
N LEU A 341 -5.40 -19.83 -5.82
CA LEU A 341 -4.05 -19.27 -5.93
C LEU A 341 -3.06 -20.04 -5.06
N TYR A 342 -3.43 -20.34 -3.82
CA TYR A 342 -2.59 -21.11 -2.91
C TYR A 342 -2.26 -22.51 -3.44
N LYS A 343 -3.29 -23.21 -3.96
CA LYS A 343 -3.13 -24.55 -4.55
C LYS A 343 -2.32 -24.53 -5.85
N ALA A 344 -2.47 -23.49 -6.67
CA ALA A 344 -1.72 -23.33 -7.90
C ALA A 344 -0.21 -23.14 -7.64
N GLY A 345 0.13 -22.54 -6.49
CA GLY A 345 1.52 -22.25 -6.14
C GLY A 345 2.02 -20.99 -6.82
N PHE A 346 3.32 -20.97 -7.11
CA PHE A 346 3.98 -19.88 -7.83
C PHE A 346 4.97 -20.40 -8.87
N ASN A 347 5.37 -19.52 -9.77
CA ASN A 347 6.38 -19.78 -10.75
C ASN A 347 7.78 -19.86 -10.12
N LYS A 348 8.42 -21.02 -10.28
CA LYS A 348 9.73 -21.32 -9.71
C LYS A 348 10.91 -20.78 -10.53
N TYR A 349 10.66 -20.21 -11.70
CA TYR A 349 11.69 -19.55 -12.50
C TYR A 349 12.03 -18.18 -11.94
N THR A 350 13.23 -17.70 -12.21
CA THR A 350 13.63 -16.34 -11.81
C THR A 350 12.84 -15.28 -12.57
N ALA A 351 12.39 -14.25 -11.86
CA ALA A 351 11.67 -13.15 -12.49
C ALA A 351 12.59 -12.36 -13.44
N GLN A 352 12.06 -12.05 -14.63
CA GLN A 352 12.67 -11.13 -15.58
C GLN A 352 11.95 -9.80 -15.47
N LEU A 353 12.66 -8.78 -14.99
CA LEU A 353 12.14 -7.44 -14.79
C LEU A 353 13.01 -6.46 -15.57
N THR A 354 12.38 -5.51 -16.24
CA THR A 354 13.09 -4.44 -16.93
C THR A 354 13.63 -3.48 -15.87
N GLU A 355 14.91 -3.62 -15.53
CA GLU A 355 15.59 -2.72 -14.60
C GLU A 355 15.74 -1.33 -15.28
N MET A 356 15.39 -0.25 -14.57
CA MET A 356 15.77 1.08 -15.03
C MET A 356 17.28 1.28 -14.79
N PRO A 357 18.02 1.86 -15.75
CA PRO A 357 19.40 2.27 -15.53
C PRO A 357 19.46 3.28 -14.39
N SER A 358 20.49 3.15 -13.56
CA SER A 358 20.63 3.72 -12.21
C SER A 358 20.81 5.25 -12.15
N ASP A 359 20.70 5.97 -13.26
CA ASP A 359 21.29 7.31 -13.41
C ASP A 359 20.30 8.48 -13.51
N VAL A 360 19.00 8.28 -13.29
CA VAL A 360 18.02 9.38 -13.29
C VAL A 360 17.65 9.75 -11.86
N TYR A 361 18.52 10.51 -11.21
CA TYR A 361 18.15 11.26 -10.01
C TYR A 361 17.25 12.43 -10.43
N ASP A 362 15.95 12.30 -10.16
CA ASP A 362 14.99 13.41 -10.19
C ASP A 362 15.42 14.48 -9.18
N THR A 363 16.20 15.44 -9.65
CA THR A 363 16.38 16.73 -8.99
C THR A 363 15.11 17.54 -9.23
N TYR A 364 14.17 17.45 -8.30
CA TYR A 364 13.08 18.43 -8.21
C TYR A 364 13.67 19.76 -7.72
N THR A 365 14.19 20.58 -8.62
CA THR A 365 14.33 22.03 -8.36
C THR A 365 12.92 22.61 -8.26
N LYS A 366 12.52 22.87 -7.01
CA LYS A 366 11.43 23.78 -6.66
C LYS A 366 11.62 25.07 -7.46
N GLY A 367 10.60 25.47 -8.21
CA GLY A 367 10.65 26.63 -9.09
C GLY A 367 11.03 27.90 -8.33
N ASP A 368 12.20 28.42 -8.65
CA ASP A 368 12.52 29.83 -8.44
C ASP A 368 12.49 30.52 -9.80
N LYS A 369 11.90 31.72 -9.78
CA LYS A 369 11.53 32.53 -10.92
C LYS A 369 12.71 32.72 -11.88
N ILE A 370 12.41 32.60 -13.17
CA ILE A 370 13.24 33.10 -14.25
C ILE A 370 13.22 34.63 -14.14
N ASP A 371 14.24 35.23 -13.54
CA ASP A 371 14.61 36.61 -13.81
C ASP A 371 15.50 36.62 -15.04
N ILE A 372 14.95 37.12 -16.15
CA ILE A 372 15.70 37.41 -17.36
C ILE A 372 16.46 38.71 -17.11
N THR A 373 17.72 38.61 -16.73
CA THR A 373 18.68 39.68 -16.97
C THR A 373 19.62 39.23 -18.09
N THR A 374 19.32 39.74 -19.28
CA THR A 374 20.23 39.81 -20.41
C THR A 374 21.52 40.50 -19.98
N ASP A 375 22.66 39.85 -20.15
CA ASP A 375 23.85 40.61 -20.53
C ASP A 375 24.73 39.80 -21.49
N GLU A 376 24.94 40.41 -22.65
CA GLU A 376 25.77 39.94 -23.73
C GLU A 376 27.24 39.90 -23.28
N ARG A 377 28.01 38.93 -23.78
CA ARG A 377 29.37 39.20 -24.27
C ARG A 377 29.92 38.03 -25.07
N ILE A 378 29.80 38.23 -26.38
CA ILE A 378 30.65 37.72 -27.46
C ILE A 378 32.12 37.91 -27.08
N VAL A 379 32.95 36.85 -27.13
CA VAL A 379 34.37 36.94 -27.53
C VAL A 379 34.84 35.57 -28.09
N HIS A 380 34.94 35.47 -29.42
CA HIS A 380 36.15 34.93 -30.08
C HIS A 380 37.02 36.16 -30.40
N PRO A 381 38.38 36.12 -30.47
CA PRO A 381 39.22 35.18 -31.24
C PRO A 381 40.49 34.72 -30.45
N ILE A 382 41.37 33.83 -30.90
CA ILE A 382 42.10 33.65 -32.19
C ILE A 382 42.21 32.18 -32.53
#